data_AF-A0A1Z2R917-F1
#
_entry.id   AF-A0A1Z2R917-F1
#
_cell.length_a   1.000
_cell.length_b   1.000
_cell.length_c   1.000
_cell.angle_alpha   90.00
_cell.angle_beta   90.00
_cell.angle_gamma   90.00
#
_symmetry.space_group_name_H-M   'P 1'
#
loop_
_entity.id
_entity.type
_entity.pdbx_description
1 polymer ?
#
loop_
_entity_poly.entity_id
_entity_poly.type
_entity_poly.pdbx_seq_one_letter_code
_entity_poly.pdbx_strand_id
1 'polypeptide(L)'
;MKITRLQREFIGEQFHTPKGGTLTVTGVSPIKQGRGALFTVECSVCSADAELWPSGSIIASKGHLIKGVVPCGCTRSPRWTQDQFEILVKRKCEEKGYIFQGFVGEYKGAFTYLRLHNLQNDNTWETTTITSFLHIGTGCPLEARLKQKQQAV
;
A
#
# COMPACT_ATOMS: atom_id res chain seq x y z
N MET A 1 -9.97 -26.45 -14.94
CA MET A 1 -9.88 -25.10 -15.56
C MET A 1 -8.93 -25.16 -16.75
N LYS A 2 -9.29 -24.61 -17.92
CA LYS A 2 -8.41 -24.64 -19.11
C LYS A 2 -7.85 -23.25 -19.42
N ILE A 3 -6.60 -23.03 -19.03
CA ILE A 3 -5.80 -21.87 -19.45
C ILE A 3 -5.55 -21.98 -20.97
N THR A 4 -5.73 -20.88 -21.70
CA THR A 4 -5.49 -20.82 -23.16
C THR A 4 -4.01 -20.87 -23.48
N ARG A 5 -3.64 -21.27 -24.72
CA ARG A 5 -2.24 -21.31 -25.16
C ARG A 5 -1.53 -19.96 -24.96
N LEU A 6 -2.16 -18.87 -25.41
CA LEU A 6 -1.64 -17.51 -25.29
C LEU A 6 -1.47 -17.04 -23.84
N GLN A 7 -2.28 -17.56 -22.90
CA GLN A 7 -2.13 -17.27 -21.47
C GLN A 7 -0.95 -18.02 -20.87
N ARG A 8 -0.70 -19.28 -21.28
CA ARG A 8 0.47 -20.06 -20.84
C ARG A 8 1.77 -19.45 -21.34
N GLU A 9 1.81 -19.02 -22.59
CA GLU A 9 2.97 -18.35 -23.19
C GLU A 9 3.32 -17.03 -22.47
N PHE A 10 2.35 -16.39 -21.81
CA PHE A 10 2.58 -15.15 -21.07
C PHE A 10 3.05 -15.37 -19.63
N ILE A 11 2.88 -16.57 -19.07
CA ILE A 11 3.40 -16.92 -17.74
C ILE A 11 4.91 -17.09 -17.85
N GLY A 12 5.65 -16.51 -16.91
CA GLY A 12 7.11 -16.44 -16.92
C GLY A 12 7.68 -15.16 -17.52
N GLU A 13 6.88 -14.37 -18.22
CA GLU A 13 7.29 -13.06 -18.75
C GLU A 13 7.68 -12.11 -17.62
N GLN A 14 8.68 -11.27 -17.90
CA GLN A 14 9.28 -10.37 -16.93
C GLN A 14 9.20 -8.90 -17.38
N PHE A 15 8.96 -8.02 -16.41
CA PHE A 15 8.89 -6.57 -16.62
C PHE A 15 9.69 -5.84 -15.55
N HIS A 16 10.36 -4.75 -15.91
CA HIS A 16 11.14 -3.94 -14.98
C HIS A 16 10.24 -2.93 -14.26
N THR A 17 10.55 -2.64 -12.99
CA THR A 17 9.87 -1.60 -12.21
C THR A 17 10.75 -0.35 -12.01
N PRO A 18 10.16 0.83 -11.78
CA PRO A 18 10.92 2.06 -11.51
C PRO A 18 11.85 2.00 -10.29
N LYS A 19 11.57 1.13 -9.31
CA LYS A 19 12.43 0.92 -8.14
C LYS A 19 13.52 -0.12 -8.36
N GLY A 20 13.77 -0.53 -9.61
CA GLY A 20 14.79 -1.54 -9.96
C GLY A 20 14.39 -2.98 -9.69
N GLY A 21 13.10 -3.25 -9.40
CA GLY A 21 12.59 -4.60 -9.23
C GLY A 21 12.14 -5.25 -10.53
N THR A 22 11.86 -6.55 -10.47
CA THR A 22 11.34 -7.35 -11.58
C THR A 22 9.96 -7.89 -11.23
N LEU A 23 9.00 -7.68 -12.13
CA LEU A 23 7.67 -8.27 -12.11
C LEU A 23 7.68 -9.54 -12.94
N THR A 24 7.38 -10.68 -12.33
CA THR A 24 7.28 -11.98 -13.01
C THR A 24 5.83 -12.41 -13.05
N VAL A 25 5.31 -12.75 -14.23
CA VAL A 25 3.95 -13.27 -14.37
C VAL A 25 3.91 -14.72 -13.90
N THR A 26 3.20 -15.01 -12.81
CA THR A 26 3.20 -16.36 -12.19
C THR A 26 1.97 -17.18 -12.50
N GLY A 27 0.86 -16.55 -12.89
CA GLY A 27 -0.37 -17.28 -13.20
C GLY A 27 -1.51 -16.44 -13.72
N VAL A 28 -2.66 -17.08 -13.96
CA VAL A 28 -3.92 -16.42 -14.30
C VAL A 28 -4.74 -16.27 -13.02
N SER A 29 -5.20 -15.06 -12.75
CA SER A 29 -6.03 -14.75 -11.59
C SER A 29 -7.40 -15.41 -11.70
N PRO A 30 -7.98 -15.91 -10.58
CA PRO A 30 -9.32 -16.49 -10.59
C PRO A 30 -10.43 -15.43 -10.81
N ILE A 31 -10.14 -14.14 -10.59
CA ILE A 31 -11.14 -13.06 -10.54
C ILE A 31 -11.80 -12.81 -11.90
N LYS A 32 -11.01 -12.81 -12.98
CA LYS A 32 -11.52 -12.51 -14.32
C LYS A 32 -10.84 -13.40 -15.34
N GLN A 33 -11.65 -14.04 -16.18
CA GLN A 33 -11.21 -15.05 -17.14
C GLN A 33 -11.54 -14.65 -18.59
N GLY A 34 -11.03 -15.43 -19.56
CA GLY A 34 -11.26 -15.20 -20.99
C GLY A 34 -10.35 -14.14 -21.60
N ARG A 35 -10.87 -13.38 -22.59
CA ARG A 35 -10.07 -12.37 -23.32
C ARG A 35 -9.60 -11.20 -22.44
N GLY A 36 -10.31 -10.92 -21.36
CA GLY A 36 -9.96 -9.89 -20.38
C GLY A 36 -9.33 -10.45 -19.11
N ALA A 37 -8.69 -11.62 -19.20
CA ALA A 37 -8.12 -12.27 -18.03
C ALA A 37 -7.08 -11.40 -17.33
N LEU A 38 -7.09 -11.47 -16.00
CA LEU A 38 -6.07 -10.86 -15.16
C LEU A 38 -5.02 -11.91 -14.82
N PHE A 39 -3.80 -11.45 -14.61
CA PHE A 39 -2.66 -12.28 -14.29
C PHE A 39 -2.17 -11.94 -12.89
N THR A 40 -1.79 -12.97 -12.16
CA THR A 40 -1.05 -12.85 -10.91
C THR A 40 0.41 -12.59 -11.25
N VAL A 41 1.01 -11.63 -10.53
CA VAL A 41 2.37 -11.18 -10.75
C VAL A 41 3.11 -11.19 -9.42
N GLU A 42 4.38 -11.52 -9.40
CA GLU A 42 5.24 -11.38 -8.24
C GLU A 42 6.31 -10.33 -8.50
N CYS A 43 6.57 -9.47 -7.51
CA CYS A 43 7.55 -8.41 -7.62
C CYS A 43 8.74 -8.72 -6.71
N SER A 44 9.96 -8.77 -7.26
CA SER A 44 11.17 -9.06 -6.47
C SER A 44 11.41 -8.11 -5.30
N VAL A 45 10.85 -6.90 -5.33
CA VAL A 45 10.96 -5.89 -4.26
C VAL A 45 9.74 -5.91 -3.34
N CYS A 46 8.53 -5.81 -3.90
CA CYS A 46 7.32 -5.71 -3.07
C CYS A 46 6.92 -7.04 -2.43
N SER A 47 7.09 -8.17 -3.14
CA SER A 47 6.73 -9.49 -2.62
C SER A 47 7.68 -10.01 -1.54
N ALA A 48 8.80 -9.32 -1.28
CA ALA A 48 9.64 -9.60 -0.11
C ALA A 48 8.93 -9.28 1.22
N ASP A 49 7.96 -8.36 1.18
CA ASP A 49 7.11 -8.00 2.31
C ASP A 49 5.76 -8.71 2.18
N ALA A 50 5.70 -9.97 2.65
CA ALA A 50 4.51 -10.82 2.51
C ALA A 50 3.31 -10.34 3.33
N GLU A 51 3.52 -9.50 4.34
CA GLU A 51 2.43 -8.88 5.11
C GLU A 51 1.74 -7.80 4.26
N LEU A 52 2.52 -6.89 3.68
CA LEU A 52 1.99 -5.80 2.84
C LEU A 52 1.58 -6.28 1.44
N TRP A 53 2.27 -7.29 0.90
CA TRP A 53 2.04 -7.87 -0.43
C TRP A 53 1.96 -9.40 -0.36
N PRO A 54 0.85 -9.97 0.17
CA PRO A 54 0.65 -11.41 0.21
C PRO A 54 0.76 -12.05 -1.18
N SER A 55 1.16 -13.33 -1.24
CA SER A 55 1.21 -14.05 -2.52
C SER A 55 -0.17 -14.03 -3.19
N GLY A 56 -0.18 -13.77 -4.50
CA GLY A 56 -1.42 -13.63 -5.26
C GLY A 56 -2.09 -12.25 -5.21
N SER A 57 -1.64 -11.32 -4.36
CA SER A 57 -2.27 -10.00 -4.19
C SER A 57 -2.03 -9.03 -5.34
N ILE A 58 -0.91 -9.17 -6.06
CA ILE A 58 -0.54 -8.28 -7.16
C ILE A 58 -1.14 -8.83 -8.46
N ILE A 59 -2.07 -8.07 -9.03
CA ILE A 59 -2.86 -8.49 -10.19
C ILE A 59 -2.81 -7.42 -11.27
N ALA A 60 -2.58 -7.82 -12.52
CA ALA A 60 -2.57 -6.91 -13.65
C ALA A 60 -3.12 -7.55 -14.93
N SER A 61 -3.55 -6.71 -15.88
CA SER A 61 -3.86 -7.18 -17.23
C SER A 61 -2.58 -7.27 -18.06
N LYS A 62 -2.56 -8.17 -19.05
CA LYS A 62 -1.45 -8.27 -20.02
C LYS A 62 -1.16 -6.92 -20.68
N GLY A 63 -2.20 -6.18 -21.08
CA GLY A 63 -2.04 -4.88 -21.72
C GLY A 63 -1.42 -3.81 -20.80
N HIS A 64 -1.69 -3.84 -19.49
CA HIS A 64 -1.05 -2.94 -18.53
C HIS A 64 0.44 -3.24 -18.38
N LEU A 65 0.80 -4.52 -18.24
CA LEU A 65 2.19 -4.94 -18.10
C LEU A 65 3.03 -4.56 -19.32
N ILE A 66 2.50 -4.83 -20.54
CA ILE A 66 3.17 -4.45 -21.79
C ILE A 66 3.36 -2.93 -21.91
N LYS A 67 2.41 -2.13 -21.42
CA LYS A 67 2.51 -0.67 -21.40
C LYS A 67 3.42 -0.13 -20.28
N GLY A 68 4.05 -0.99 -19.48
CA GLY A 68 4.91 -0.61 -18.36
C GLY A 68 4.14 -0.11 -17.13
N VAL A 69 2.83 -0.38 -17.03
CA VAL A 69 2.04 -0.03 -15.84
C VAL A 69 2.37 -1.00 -14.72
N VAL A 70 2.87 -0.46 -13.61
CA VAL A 70 3.31 -1.24 -12.45
C VAL A 70 2.19 -1.36 -11.40
N PRO A 71 1.70 -2.58 -11.09
CA PRO A 71 0.56 -2.81 -10.19
C PRO A 71 0.93 -2.93 -8.70
N CYS A 72 2.15 -2.56 -8.30
CA CYS A 72 2.65 -2.73 -6.93
C CYS A 72 3.27 -1.44 -6.37
N GLY A 73 3.81 -1.51 -5.15
CA GLY A 73 4.47 -0.40 -4.43
C GLY A 73 5.71 0.18 -5.11
N CYS A 74 6.14 -0.36 -6.26
CA CYS A 74 7.25 0.18 -7.05
C CYS A 74 6.88 1.38 -7.94
N THR A 75 5.59 1.69 -8.10
CA THR A 75 5.18 2.93 -8.79
C THR A 75 5.33 4.16 -7.88
N ARG A 76 5.37 5.36 -8.47
CA ARG A 76 5.45 6.65 -7.73
C ARG A 76 4.21 6.90 -6.85
N SER A 77 3.04 6.47 -7.33
CA SER A 77 1.76 6.65 -6.62
C SER A 77 1.01 5.31 -6.54
N PRO A 78 1.43 4.41 -5.63
CA PRO A 78 0.80 3.09 -5.51
C PRO A 78 -0.67 3.21 -5.13
N ARG A 79 -1.49 2.31 -5.68
CA ARG A 79 -2.89 2.17 -5.30
C ARG A 79 -2.98 1.17 -4.16
N TRP A 80 -2.97 1.68 -2.94
CA TRP A 80 -3.07 0.87 -1.74
C TRP A 80 -4.52 0.41 -1.50
N THR A 81 -4.69 -0.83 -1.06
CA THR A 81 -5.95 -1.31 -0.50
C THR A 81 -6.14 -0.79 0.93
N GLN A 82 -7.34 -0.96 1.49
CA GLN A 82 -7.61 -0.62 2.88
C GLN A 82 -6.70 -1.41 3.85
N ASP A 83 -6.57 -2.71 3.66
CA ASP A 83 -5.72 -3.57 4.50
C ASP A 83 -4.25 -3.15 4.43
N GLN A 84 -3.77 -2.79 3.23
CA GLN A 84 -2.41 -2.28 3.07
C GLN A 84 -2.21 -0.95 3.79
N PHE A 85 -3.18 -0.04 3.75
CA PHE A 85 -3.10 1.20 4.53
C PHE A 85 -3.11 0.94 6.03
N GLU A 86 -3.90 -0.02 6.50
CA GLU A 86 -3.89 -0.41 7.91
C GLU A 86 -2.50 -0.89 8.36
N ILE A 87 -1.85 -1.77 7.58
CA ILE A 87 -0.49 -2.24 7.85
C ILE A 87 0.50 -1.07 7.86
N LEU A 88 0.45 -0.20 6.83
CA LEU A 88 1.34 0.96 6.73
C LEU A 88 1.17 1.93 7.91
N VAL A 89 -0.07 2.18 8.32
CA VAL A 89 -0.38 3.05 9.47
C VAL A 89 0.11 2.41 10.76
N LYS A 90 -0.11 1.12 10.99
CA LYS A 90 0.38 0.39 12.17
C LYS A 90 1.90 0.49 12.29
N ARG A 91 2.64 0.15 11.24
CA ARG A 91 4.11 0.29 11.22
C ARG A 91 4.57 1.72 11.49
N LYS A 92 3.89 2.71 10.92
CA LYS A 92 4.23 4.12 11.17
C LYS A 92 3.91 4.57 12.60
N CYS A 93 2.89 3.98 13.23
CA CYS A 93 2.58 4.20 14.64
C CYS A 93 3.67 3.59 15.54
N GLU A 94 4.11 2.36 15.25
CA GLU A 94 5.20 1.71 15.99
C GLU A 94 6.49 2.54 15.96
N GLU A 95 6.88 3.05 14.79
CA GLU A 95 8.03 3.96 14.64
C GLU A 95 7.93 5.22 15.53
N LYS A 96 6.71 5.72 15.76
CA LYS A 96 6.44 6.97 16.48
C LYS A 96 6.07 6.76 17.95
N GLY A 97 5.91 5.51 18.42
CA GLY A 97 5.40 5.22 19.76
C GLY A 97 3.90 5.51 19.93
N TYR A 98 3.11 5.34 18.86
CA TYR A 98 1.66 5.54 18.85
C TYR A 98 0.93 4.19 18.73
N ILE A 99 -0.37 4.18 19.02
CA ILE A 99 -1.30 3.07 18.76
C ILE A 99 -2.33 3.51 17.71
N PHE A 100 -2.50 2.68 16.66
CA PHE A 100 -3.61 2.80 15.73
C PHE A 100 -4.87 2.15 16.31
N GLN A 101 -5.92 2.93 16.55
CA GLN A 101 -7.18 2.46 17.13
C GLN A 101 -8.30 2.26 16.09
N GLY A 102 -8.06 2.62 14.83
CA GLY A 102 -9.00 2.40 13.73
C GLY A 102 -9.22 3.61 12.84
N PHE A 103 -9.99 3.39 11.77
CA PHE A 103 -10.45 4.44 10.86
C PHE A 103 -11.66 5.17 11.45
N VAL A 104 -11.73 6.49 11.23
CA VAL A 104 -12.82 7.34 11.72
C VAL A 104 -13.81 7.60 10.59
N GLY A 105 -15.07 7.24 10.84
CA GLY A 105 -16.17 7.44 9.89
C GLY A 105 -16.11 6.51 8.68
N GLU A 106 -16.72 6.94 7.57
CA GLU A 106 -16.71 6.20 6.31
C GLU A 106 -15.31 6.19 5.69
N TYR A 107 -14.89 5.02 5.21
CA TYR A 107 -13.62 4.84 4.53
C TYR A 107 -13.61 5.53 3.15
N LYS A 108 -12.72 6.50 2.97
CA LYS A 108 -12.58 7.34 1.77
C LYS A 108 -11.17 7.22 1.16
N GLY A 109 -10.57 6.04 1.27
CA GLY A 109 -9.20 5.80 0.80
C GLY A 109 -8.18 6.65 1.57
N ALA A 110 -7.22 7.22 0.86
CA ALA A 110 -6.08 7.94 1.46
C ALA A 110 -6.45 9.21 2.26
N PHE A 111 -7.71 9.68 2.16
CA PHE A 111 -8.24 10.83 2.90
C PHE A 111 -9.05 10.43 4.15
N THR A 112 -9.16 9.13 4.45
CA THR A 112 -9.81 8.65 5.67
C THR A 112 -9.07 9.16 6.90
N TYR A 113 -9.82 9.62 7.90
CA TYR A 113 -9.30 10.05 9.19
C TYR A 113 -8.92 8.84 10.06
N LEU A 114 -7.90 9.03 10.89
CA LEU A 114 -7.32 8.01 11.75
C LEU A 114 -7.57 8.35 13.22
N ARG A 115 -7.98 7.36 14.03
CA ARG A 115 -7.93 7.45 15.48
C ARG A 115 -6.58 6.92 15.96
N LEU A 116 -5.75 7.82 16.47
CA LEU A 116 -4.40 7.54 16.94
C LEU A 116 -4.26 7.90 18.41
N HIS A 117 -3.45 7.13 19.14
CA HIS A 117 -3.16 7.35 20.55
C HIS A 117 -1.66 7.41 20.79
N ASN A 118 -1.19 8.45 21.49
CA ASN A 118 0.23 8.64 21.79
C ASN A 118 0.54 8.15 23.21
N LEU A 119 1.44 7.16 23.31
CA LEU A 119 1.80 6.53 24.58
C LEU A 119 2.60 7.44 25.52
N GLN A 120 3.26 8.48 25.01
CA GLN A 120 4.11 9.36 25.83
C GLN A 120 3.33 10.41 26.61
N ASN A 121 2.19 10.85 26.09
CA ASN A 121 1.40 11.93 26.67
C ASN A 121 -0.09 11.61 26.78
N ASP A 122 -0.46 10.35 26.60
CA ASP A 122 -1.82 9.81 26.71
C ASP A 122 -2.86 10.49 25.79
N ASN A 123 -2.41 11.25 24.79
CA ASN A 123 -3.32 11.99 23.93
C ASN A 123 -3.85 11.12 22.78
N THR A 124 -5.17 11.08 22.66
CA THR A 124 -5.88 10.50 21.52
C THR A 124 -6.38 11.59 20.59
N TRP A 125 -6.26 11.41 19.27
CA TRP A 125 -6.77 12.36 18.28
C TRP A 125 -7.30 11.68 17.02
N GLU A 126 -8.19 12.41 16.33
CA GLU A 126 -8.95 11.92 15.17
C GLU A 126 -8.86 12.87 13.95
N THR A 127 -8.01 13.88 14.03
CA THR A 127 -7.94 14.98 13.04
C THR A 127 -6.90 14.76 11.94
N THR A 128 -6.25 13.59 11.92
CA THR A 128 -5.19 13.27 10.94
C THR A 128 -5.69 12.26 9.92
N THR A 129 -5.46 12.52 8.64
CA THR A 129 -5.78 11.57 7.56
C THR A 129 -4.62 10.60 7.29
N ILE A 130 -4.91 9.48 6.62
CA ILE A 130 -3.88 8.50 6.19
C ILE A 130 -2.73 9.18 5.44
N THR A 131 -3.04 10.02 4.43
CA THR A 131 -2.02 10.69 3.62
C THR A 131 -1.16 11.63 4.44
N SER A 132 -1.77 12.44 5.31
CA SER A 132 -1.04 13.35 6.18
C SER A 132 -0.11 12.60 7.13
N PHE A 133 -0.59 11.48 7.68
CA PHE A 133 0.20 10.66 8.60
C PHE A 133 1.39 9.97 7.90
N LEU A 134 1.15 9.30 6.77
CA LEU A 134 2.16 8.48 6.10
C LEU A 134 3.17 9.29 5.28
N HIS A 135 2.72 10.34 4.59
CA HIS A 135 3.56 11.08 3.64
C HIS A 135 4.07 12.42 4.17
N ILE A 136 3.21 13.20 4.84
CA ILE A 136 3.61 14.49 5.42
C ILE A 136 4.33 14.26 6.76
N GLY A 137 4.03 13.15 7.44
CA GLY A 137 4.64 12.79 8.72
C GLY A 137 4.04 13.54 9.91
N THR A 138 2.81 14.08 9.76
CA THR A 138 2.08 14.72 10.86
C THR A 138 1.97 13.77 12.05
N GLY A 139 2.11 14.30 13.27
CA GLY A 139 2.09 13.51 14.50
C GLY A 139 1.06 13.99 15.51
N CYS A 140 1.33 13.71 16.77
CA CYS A 140 0.47 14.13 17.88
C CYS A 140 0.33 15.67 17.92
N PRO A 141 -0.90 16.22 17.92
CA PRO A 141 -1.13 17.66 17.96
C PRO A 141 -0.56 18.36 19.20
N LEU A 142 -0.52 17.68 20.35
CA LEU A 142 0.08 18.23 21.58
C LEU A 142 1.58 18.43 21.44
N GLU A 143 2.29 17.45 20.86
CA GLU A 143 3.73 17.57 20.59
C GLU A 143 4.04 18.73 19.64
N ALA A 144 3.23 18.90 18.59
CA ALA A 144 3.38 19.99 17.64
C ALA A 144 3.23 21.36 18.32
N ARG A 145 2.22 21.52 19.20
CA ARG A 145 2.01 22.75 19.97
C ARG A 145 3.15 23.05 20.93
N LEU A 146 3.70 22.03 21.60
CA LEU A 146 4.85 22.19 22.51
C LEU A 146 6.10 22.67 21.75
N LYS A 147 6.39 22.07 20.60
CA LYS A 147 7.53 22.47 19.74
C LYS A 147 7.42 23.91 19.26
N GLN A 148 6.22 24.35 18.85
CA GLN A 148 5.99 25.74 18.42
C GLN A 148 6.23 26.74 19.54
N LYS A 149 5.81 26.43 20.78
CA LYS A 149 6.06 27.30 21.94
C LYS A 149 7.55 27.44 22.27
N GLN A 150 8.33 26.38 22.09
CA GLN A 150 9.78 26.40 22.35
C GLN A 150 10.58 27.18 21.30
N GLN A 151 10.05 27.32 20.07
CA GLN A 151 10.68 28.07 18.99
C GLN A 151 10.33 29.56 18.99
N ALA A 152 9.33 29.96 19.77
CA ALA A 152 8.88 31.34 19.90
C ALA A 152 9.58 32.10 21.05
N VAL A 153 10.57 31.48 21.69
CA VAL A 153 11.42 32.01 22.76
C VAL A 153 12.85 32.07 22.23
#